data_AF-A0A016SQ70-F1
#
_entry.id   AF-A0A016SQ70-F1
#
_cell.length_a   1.000
_cell.length_b   1.000
_cell.length_c   1.000
_cell.angle_alpha   90.00
_cell.angle_beta   90.00
_cell.angle_gamma   90.00
#
_symmetry.space_group_name_H-M   'P 1'
#
loop_
_entity.id
_entity.type
_entity.pdbx_description
1 polymer ?
#
loop_
_entity_poly.entity_id
_entity_poly.type
_entity_poly.pdbx_seq_one_letter_code
_entity_poly.pdbx_strand_id
1 'polypeptide(L)'
;MSFSTISHLLASVDPRLSFMAHSCRRNSELFFKLFNIELLRIEGFSRRSFIPPISMPKPIPHEKKLKELNMVNGMLYATSIRPHRGVTLGDVDVGACSDADAALDARCLVTFAYWLNLVGKQPASKKMQKMLGELCPESASAALQKIDGACAVGVTSSEDIERAFLAAREELERTSGFEKFKEALIKKISVNC
;
A
#
# COMPACT_ATOMS: atom_id res chain seq x y z
N MET A 1 5.86 -17.63 -5.79
CA MET A 1 4.86 -16.63 -6.22
C MET A 1 4.78 -16.56 -7.73
N SER A 2 3.62 -16.28 -8.31
CA SER A 2 3.48 -16.09 -9.77
C SER A 2 4.13 -14.78 -10.22
N PHE A 3 4.42 -14.65 -11.52
CA PHE A 3 5.01 -13.42 -12.08
C PHE A 3 4.14 -12.16 -11.86
N SER A 4 2.81 -12.30 -11.91
CA SER A 4 1.86 -11.21 -11.65
C SER A 4 1.87 -10.80 -10.17
N THR A 5 1.90 -11.79 -9.28
CA THR A 5 1.98 -11.54 -7.84
C THR A 5 3.27 -10.78 -7.49
N ILE A 6 4.41 -11.20 -8.04
CA ILE A 6 5.68 -10.57 -7.73
C ILE A 6 5.81 -9.17 -8.35
N SER A 7 5.26 -8.92 -9.55
CA SER A 7 5.26 -7.56 -10.11
C SER A 7 4.40 -6.60 -9.30
N HIS A 8 3.29 -7.07 -8.74
CA HIS A 8 2.49 -6.29 -7.80
C HIS A 8 3.26 -6.06 -6.49
N LEU A 9 3.93 -7.09 -5.99
CA LEU A 9 4.66 -7.01 -4.71
C LEU A 9 5.85 -6.07 -4.78
N LEU A 10 6.55 -5.98 -5.91
CA LEU A 10 7.75 -5.16 -6.12
C LEU A 10 7.46 -3.76 -6.69
N ALA A 11 6.20 -3.42 -6.96
CA ALA A 11 5.81 -2.24 -7.72
C ALA A 11 6.27 -0.90 -7.10
N SER A 12 6.51 -0.85 -5.79
CA SER A 12 7.00 0.35 -5.10
C SER A 12 8.52 0.47 -5.03
N VAL A 13 9.23 -0.65 -5.11
CA VAL A 13 10.69 -0.71 -4.88
C VAL A 13 11.50 -0.80 -6.17
N ASP A 14 10.91 -1.31 -7.25
CA ASP A 14 11.57 -1.39 -8.55
C ASP A 14 11.08 -0.25 -9.46
N PRO A 15 11.90 0.78 -9.75
CA PRO A 15 11.49 1.91 -10.59
C PRO A 15 11.06 1.50 -12.00
N ARG A 16 11.54 0.35 -12.49
CA ARG A 16 11.18 -0.19 -13.80
C ARG A 16 9.70 -0.62 -13.86
N LEU A 17 9.08 -0.87 -12.70
CA LEU A 17 7.67 -1.17 -12.54
C LEU A 17 6.79 0.09 -12.36
N SER A 18 7.31 1.29 -12.65
CA SER A 18 6.55 2.55 -12.59
C SER A 18 5.29 2.59 -13.47
N PHE A 19 5.20 1.72 -14.49
CA PHE A 19 4.01 1.56 -15.32
C PHE A 19 2.87 0.81 -14.63
N MET A 20 3.13 0.15 -13.49
CA MET A 20 2.11 -0.54 -12.71
C MET A 20 1.11 0.47 -12.15
N ALA A 21 -0.14 0.01 -11.97
CA ALA A 21 -1.20 0.85 -11.42
C ALA A 21 -0.78 1.44 -10.07
N HIS A 22 -1.14 2.70 -9.83
CA HIS A 22 -0.87 3.42 -8.58
C HIS A 22 -1.31 2.62 -7.36
N SER A 23 -2.53 2.06 -7.39
CA SER A 23 -3.04 1.17 -6.34
C SER A 23 -2.13 -0.02 -6.03
N CYS A 24 -1.50 -0.61 -7.05
CA CYS A 24 -0.53 -1.70 -6.84
C CYS A 24 0.73 -1.21 -6.16
N ARG A 25 1.23 -0.03 -6.54
CA ARG A 25 2.39 0.60 -5.89
C ARG A 25 2.13 0.91 -4.41
N ARG A 26 0.96 1.46 -4.05
CA ARG A 26 0.61 1.70 -2.63
C ARG A 26 0.44 0.43 -1.81
N ASN A 27 -0.13 -0.62 -2.40
CA ASN A 27 -0.19 -1.92 -1.73
C ASN A 27 1.21 -2.52 -1.54
N SER A 28 2.08 -2.37 -2.53
CA SER A 28 3.49 -2.77 -2.45
C SER A 28 4.24 -2.03 -1.34
N GLU A 29 4.05 -0.71 -1.22
CA GLU A 29 4.60 0.10 -0.11
C GLU A 29 4.17 -0.42 1.26
N LEU A 30 2.87 -0.68 1.45
CA LEU A 30 2.37 -1.27 2.69
C LEU A 30 3.04 -2.61 2.99
N PHE A 31 3.19 -3.47 1.98
CA PHE A 31 3.84 -4.77 2.15
C PHE A 31 5.31 -4.64 2.59
N PHE A 32 6.07 -3.73 1.98
CA PHE A 32 7.46 -3.46 2.37
C PHE A 32 7.58 -2.78 3.74
N LYS A 33 6.56 -2.04 4.15
CA LYS A 33 6.45 -1.45 5.48
C LYS A 33 6.27 -2.51 6.57
N LEU A 34 5.56 -3.60 6.26
CA LEU A 34 5.23 -4.66 7.22
C LEU A 34 6.22 -5.83 7.18
N PHE A 35 6.83 -6.08 6.03
CA PHE A 35 7.65 -7.26 5.79
C PHE A 35 8.97 -6.91 5.11
N ASN A 36 10.03 -7.61 5.49
CA ASN A 36 11.20 -7.77 4.65
C ASN A 36 10.90 -8.81 3.56
N ILE A 37 11.01 -8.38 2.30
CA ILE A 37 10.67 -9.18 1.12
C ILE A 37 11.92 -9.35 0.27
N GLU A 38 12.34 -10.60 0.08
CA GLU A 38 13.54 -10.92 -0.67
C GLU A 38 13.23 -11.97 -1.75
N LEU A 39 13.70 -11.74 -2.98
CA LEU A 39 13.70 -12.74 -4.02
C LEU A 39 14.85 -13.72 -3.79
N LEU A 40 14.51 -14.96 -3.46
CA LEU A 40 15.50 -16.03 -3.25
C LEU A 40 16.09 -16.53 -4.58
N ARG A 41 15.33 -16.38 -5.68
CA ARG A 41 15.78 -16.74 -7.03
C ARG A 41 15.15 -15.84 -8.08
N ILE A 42 15.97 -15.04 -8.75
CA ILE A 42 15.54 -14.07 -9.77
C ILE A 42 15.00 -14.76 -11.03
N GLU A 43 15.62 -15.86 -11.45
CA GLU A 43 15.18 -16.61 -12.64
C GLU A 43 13.83 -17.31 -12.45
N GLY A 44 13.45 -17.60 -11.21
CA GLY A 44 12.29 -18.41 -10.89
C GLY A 44 12.39 -19.88 -11.32
N PHE A 45 11.29 -20.61 -11.15
CA PHE A 45 11.09 -21.99 -11.56
C PHE A 45 10.06 -22.04 -12.68
N SER A 46 10.32 -22.81 -13.73
CA SER A 46 9.31 -23.01 -14.76
C SER A 46 8.11 -23.74 -14.18
N ARG A 47 6.90 -23.36 -14.57
CA ARG A 47 5.67 -24.10 -14.23
C ARG A 47 5.70 -25.57 -14.68
N ARG A 48 6.54 -25.90 -15.66
CA ARG A 48 6.77 -27.26 -16.18
C ARG A 48 7.70 -28.09 -15.30
N SER A 49 8.39 -27.46 -14.34
CA SER A 49 9.22 -28.16 -13.34
C SER A 49 8.38 -28.82 -12.24
N PHE A 50 7.06 -28.65 -12.24
CA PHE A 50 6.12 -29.22 -11.28
C PHE A 50 5.28 -30.31 -11.94
N ILE A 51 4.91 -31.33 -11.16
CA ILE A 51 4.05 -32.44 -11.61
C ILE A 51 2.84 -32.52 -10.67
N PRO A 52 1.60 -32.26 -11.15
CA PRO A 52 1.27 -31.80 -12.51
C PRO A 52 1.75 -30.35 -12.77
N PRO A 53 1.93 -29.94 -14.05
CA PRO A 53 2.32 -28.59 -14.38
C PRO A 53 1.31 -27.55 -13.85
N ILE A 54 1.82 -26.45 -13.30
CA ILE A 54 0.97 -25.39 -12.74
C ILE A 54 0.29 -24.60 -13.87
N SER A 55 -1.03 -24.44 -13.78
CA SER A 55 -1.80 -23.60 -14.70
C SER A 55 -1.54 -22.12 -14.44
N MET A 56 -1.45 -21.31 -15.51
CA MET A 56 -1.22 -19.87 -15.40
C MET A 56 -2.42 -19.10 -15.95
N PRO A 57 -2.83 -18.01 -15.28
CA PRO A 57 -3.93 -17.19 -15.74
C PRO A 57 -3.61 -16.53 -17.09
N LYS A 58 -4.63 -16.32 -17.93
CA LYS A 58 -4.59 -15.48 -19.13
C LYS A 58 -5.95 -14.76 -19.27
N PRO A 59 -5.99 -13.48 -19.70
CA PRO A 59 -4.87 -12.59 -20.06
C PRO A 59 -4.17 -11.95 -18.84
N ILE A 60 -2.91 -11.53 -18.98
CA ILE A 60 -2.22 -10.74 -17.94
C ILE A 60 -1.96 -9.31 -18.41
N PRO A 61 -2.37 -8.30 -17.63
CA PRO A 61 -2.02 -6.90 -17.89
C PRO A 61 -0.50 -6.69 -17.97
N HIS A 62 -0.07 -5.82 -18.90
CA HIS A 62 1.33 -5.41 -19.06
C HIS A 62 2.35 -6.53 -19.35
N GLU A 63 1.91 -7.72 -19.81
CA GLU A 63 2.79 -8.88 -20.06
C GLU A 63 4.02 -8.54 -20.93
N LYS A 64 3.85 -7.69 -21.97
CA LYS A 64 4.96 -7.24 -22.82
C LYS A 64 6.05 -6.48 -22.03
N LYS A 65 5.64 -5.47 -21.24
CA LYS A 65 6.56 -4.68 -20.41
C LYS A 65 7.23 -5.52 -19.33
N LEU A 66 6.49 -6.45 -18.72
CA LEU A 66 7.04 -7.35 -17.71
C LEU A 66 8.07 -8.31 -18.31
N LYS A 67 7.83 -8.80 -19.54
CA LYS A 67 8.79 -9.65 -20.25
C LYS A 67 10.12 -8.92 -20.53
N GLU A 68 10.10 -7.63 -20.84
CA GLU A 68 11.30 -6.80 -21.00
C GLU A 68 12.13 -6.70 -19.71
N LEU A 69 11.49 -6.89 -18.55
CA LEU A 69 12.14 -6.91 -17.23
C LEU A 69 12.57 -8.32 -16.78
N ASN A 70 12.59 -9.29 -17.70
CA ASN A 70 12.81 -10.71 -17.42
C ASN A 70 11.77 -11.33 -16.47
N MET A 71 10.60 -10.70 -16.32
CA MET A 71 9.49 -11.24 -15.54
C MET A 71 8.53 -11.99 -16.47
N VAL A 72 8.83 -13.27 -16.69
CA VAL A 72 8.17 -14.09 -17.72
C VAL A 72 6.97 -14.84 -17.16
N ASN A 73 5.86 -14.82 -17.91
CA ASN A 73 4.69 -15.63 -17.62
C ASN A 73 5.01 -17.13 -17.72
N GLY A 74 4.58 -17.89 -16.71
CA GLY A 74 4.93 -19.30 -16.55
C GLY A 74 6.18 -19.56 -15.72
N MET A 75 6.80 -18.51 -15.17
CA MET A 75 7.80 -18.61 -14.12
C MET A 75 7.18 -18.37 -12.74
N LEU A 76 7.68 -19.11 -11.75
CA LEU A 76 7.31 -19.05 -10.34
C LEU A 76 8.53 -18.62 -9.53
N TYR A 77 8.45 -17.47 -8.89
CA TYR A 77 9.57 -16.85 -8.18
C TYR A 77 9.57 -17.28 -6.72
N ALA A 78 10.72 -17.75 -6.23
CA ALA A 78 10.89 -18.02 -4.81
C ALA A 78 11.11 -16.70 -4.08
N THR A 79 10.28 -16.45 -3.06
CA THR A 79 10.25 -15.19 -2.32
C THR A 79 10.23 -15.50 -0.83
N SER A 80 11.14 -14.90 -0.07
CA SER A 80 11.10 -14.87 1.38
C SER A 80 10.29 -13.66 1.81
N ILE A 81 9.35 -13.87 2.73
CA ILE A 81 8.58 -12.80 3.37
C ILE A 81 8.74 -13.00 4.86
N ARG A 82 9.35 -12.02 5.53
CA ARG A 82 9.60 -12.05 6.98
C ARG A 82 9.00 -10.79 7.59
N PRO A 83 8.16 -10.88 8.63
CA PRO A 83 7.63 -9.69 9.29
C PRO A 83 8.77 -8.88 9.89
N HIS A 84 8.63 -7.55 9.86
CA HIS A 84 9.52 -6.68 10.64
C HIS A 84 9.26 -6.86 12.13
N ARG A 85 10.31 -6.68 12.94
CA ARG A 85 10.22 -6.78 14.42
C ARG A 85 9.56 -5.57 15.07
N GLY A 86 9.57 -4.43 14.37
CA GLY A 86 8.91 -3.20 14.75
C GLY A 86 8.52 -2.47 13.46
N VAL A 87 7.39 -1.79 13.50
CA VAL A 87 6.86 -1.04 12.36
C VAL A 87 6.56 0.35 12.86
N THR A 88 7.06 1.39 12.19
CA THR A 88 6.78 2.78 12.56
C THR A 88 6.01 3.47 11.45
N LEU A 89 5.10 4.37 11.79
CA LEU A 89 4.53 5.35 10.86
C LEU A 89 5.03 6.73 11.29
N GLY A 90 5.91 7.33 10.50
CA GLY A 90 6.70 8.47 10.98
C GLY A 90 7.42 8.13 12.31
N ASP A 91 7.16 8.93 13.34
CA ASP A 91 7.73 8.76 14.68
C ASP A 91 6.88 7.86 15.61
N VAL A 92 5.78 7.28 15.12
CA VAL A 92 4.86 6.45 15.91
C VAL A 92 5.21 4.98 15.71
N ASP A 93 5.64 4.28 16.76
CA ASP A 93 5.70 2.81 16.76
C ASP A 93 4.28 2.26 16.73
N VAL A 94 4.00 1.39 15.77
CA VAL A 94 2.70 0.74 15.55
C VAL A 94 2.78 -0.79 15.60
N GLY A 95 3.96 -1.33 15.90
CA GLY A 95 4.26 -2.77 15.89
C GLY A 95 4.51 -3.36 17.28
N ALA A 96 4.64 -2.53 18.33
CA ALA A 96 4.90 -2.99 19.69
C ALA A 96 3.61 -3.46 20.38
N CYS A 97 3.45 -4.78 20.52
CA CYS A 97 2.42 -5.36 21.38
C CYS A 97 2.85 -5.17 22.85
N SER A 98 2.59 -4.00 23.44
CA SER A 98 2.74 -3.84 24.89
C SER A 98 1.47 -4.36 25.58
N ASP A 99 1.62 -5.38 26.42
CA ASP A 99 0.54 -6.06 27.16
C ASP A 99 -0.29 -5.14 28.08
N ALA A 100 0.08 -3.87 28.24
CA ALA A 100 -0.61 -2.91 29.09
C ALA A 100 -1.68 -2.04 28.38
N ASP A 101 -1.64 -1.89 27.05
CA ASP A 101 -2.47 -0.91 26.31
C ASP A 101 -2.99 -1.44 24.95
N ALA A 102 -3.27 -2.75 24.89
CA ALA A 102 -3.57 -3.56 23.70
C ALA A 102 -4.69 -3.07 22.76
N ALA A 103 -5.37 -1.96 23.06
CA ALA A 103 -6.40 -1.37 22.20
C ALA A 103 -5.92 -0.20 21.34
N LEU A 104 -4.85 0.51 21.68
CA LEU A 104 -4.54 1.81 21.06
C LEU A 104 -3.73 1.75 19.75
N ASP A 105 -2.99 0.66 19.49
CA ASP A 105 -1.96 0.70 18.43
C ASP A 105 -2.25 -0.16 17.18
N ALA A 106 -2.87 -1.34 17.34
CA ALA A 106 -3.32 -2.16 16.22
C ALA A 106 -4.39 -1.47 15.34
N ARG A 107 -5.10 -0.47 15.89
CA ARG A 107 -6.07 0.36 15.15
C ARG A 107 -5.39 1.27 14.12
N CYS A 108 -4.14 1.67 14.35
CA CYS A 108 -3.39 2.54 13.46
C CYS A 108 -3.03 1.83 12.15
N LEU A 109 -2.52 0.60 12.23
CA LEU A 109 -2.11 -0.16 11.04
C LEU A 109 -3.26 -0.46 10.08
N VAL A 110 -4.41 -0.88 10.60
CA VAL A 110 -5.58 -1.18 9.76
C VAL A 110 -6.12 0.08 9.10
N THR A 111 -6.22 1.18 9.86
CA THR A 111 -6.70 2.46 9.32
C THR A 111 -5.71 3.06 8.32
N PHE A 112 -4.40 2.88 8.54
CA PHE A 112 -3.37 3.28 7.59
C PHE A 112 -3.37 2.44 6.31
N ALA A 113 -3.49 1.12 6.43
CA ALA A 113 -3.64 0.23 5.28
C ALA A 113 -4.85 0.63 4.44
N TYR A 114 -5.94 1.02 5.11
CA TYR A 114 -7.13 1.51 4.44
C TYR A 114 -6.93 2.88 3.77
N TRP A 115 -6.25 3.80 4.45
CA TRP A 115 -5.84 5.08 3.89
C TRP A 115 -5.04 4.90 2.59
N LEU A 116 -4.04 4.03 2.58
CA LEU A 116 -3.25 3.72 1.39
C LEU A 116 -4.10 3.14 0.25
N ASN A 117 -5.07 2.29 0.56
CA ASN A 117 -6.01 1.76 -0.44
C ASN A 117 -6.85 2.89 -1.07
N LEU A 118 -7.39 3.80 -0.26
CA LEU A 118 -8.15 4.93 -0.76
C LEU A 118 -7.32 5.88 -1.61
N VAL A 119 -6.10 6.21 -1.17
CA VAL A 119 -5.15 7.02 -1.93
C VAL A 119 -4.78 6.33 -3.24
N GLY A 120 -4.55 5.02 -3.21
CA GLY A 120 -4.24 4.21 -4.39
C GLY A 120 -5.37 4.16 -5.44
N LYS A 121 -6.62 4.36 -5.04
CA LYS A 121 -7.78 4.45 -5.93
C LYS A 121 -7.98 5.83 -6.55
N GLN A 122 -7.26 6.86 -6.11
CA GLN A 122 -7.38 8.19 -6.66
C GLN A 122 -6.67 8.31 -8.02
N PRO A 123 -7.14 9.18 -8.92
CA PRO A 123 -6.40 9.51 -10.13
C PRO A 123 -5.01 10.06 -9.80
N ALA A 124 -3.98 9.56 -10.47
CA ALA A 124 -2.59 9.93 -10.21
C ALA A 124 -2.32 11.44 -10.38
N SER A 125 -3.05 12.11 -11.28
CA SER A 125 -2.95 13.56 -11.54
C SER A 125 -3.76 14.42 -10.56
N LYS A 126 -4.58 13.82 -9.69
CA LYS A 126 -5.37 14.56 -8.71
C LYS A 126 -4.44 15.19 -7.68
N LYS A 127 -4.67 16.46 -7.36
CA LYS A 127 -3.91 17.17 -6.33
C LYS A 127 -4.22 16.63 -4.93
N MET A 128 -3.21 16.57 -4.06
CA MET A 128 -3.35 16.15 -2.67
C MET A 128 -4.39 16.97 -1.92
N GLN A 129 -4.42 18.29 -2.11
CA GLN A 129 -5.43 19.18 -1.52
C GLN A 129 -6.86 18.74 -1.83
N LYS A 130 -7.14 18.45 -3.09
CA LYS A 130 -8.49 18.01 -3.52
C LYS A 130 -8.83 16.63 -2.95
N MET A 131 -7.85 15.73 -2.93
CA MET A 131 -8.01 14.39 -2.36
C MET A 131 -8.34 14.44 -0.86
N LEU A 132 -7.56 15.19 -0.09
CA LEU A 132 -7.74 15.33 1.35
C LEU A 132 -9.08 15.99 1.69
N GLY A 133 -9.48 17.03 0.96
CA GLY A 133 -10.78 17.68 1.15
C GLY A 133 -11.98 16.75 0.89
N GLU A 134 -11.84 15.76 0.01
CA GLU A 134 -12.90 14.78 -0.27
C GLU A 134 -12.89 13.57 0.67
N LEU A 135 -11.71 13.11 1.10
CA LEU A 135 -11.57 11.92 1.95
C LEU A 135 -11.74 12.23 3.44
N CYS A 136 -11.19 13.35 3.91
CA CYS A 136 -11.18 13.74 5.31
C CYS A 136 -11.38 15.26 5.45
N PRO A 137 -12.54 15.81 5.07
CA PRO A 137 -12.78 17.26 5.05
C PRO A 137 -12.51 17.93 6.40
N GLU A 138 -12.91 17.28 7.50
CA GLU A 138 -12.77 17.77 8.86
C GLU A 138 -11.29 17.94 9.28
N SER A 139 -10.37 17.19 8.66
CA SER A 139 -8.94 17.22 9.02
C SER A 139 -8.00 17.46 7.83
N ALA A 140 -8.57 17.89 6.70
CA ALA A 140 -7.80 18.22 5.52
C ALA A 140 -6.83 19.38 5.79
N SER A 141 -7.23 20.33 6.64
CA SER A 141 -6.40 21.48 7.03
C SER A 141 -5.14 21.02 7.77
N ALA A 142 -5.25 20.19 8.81
CA ALA A 142 -4.07 19.71 9.54
C ALA A 142 -3.15 18.85 8.67
N ALA A 143 -3.72 17.99 7.81
CA ALA A 143 -2.92 17.20 6.88
C ALA A 143 -2.15 18.09 5.89
N LEU A 144 -2.79 19.14 5.35
CA LEU A 144 -2.16 20.08 4.40
C LEU A 144 -1.10 20.99 5.02
N GLN A 145 -1.06 21.13 6.34
CA GLN A 145 0.06 21.80 7.02
C GLN A 145 1.34 20.95 7.01
N LYS A 146 1.23 19.64 6.76
CA LYS A 146 2.37 18.71 6.83
C LYS A 146 2.90 18.28 5.46
N ILE A 147 2.20 18.60 4.38
CA ILE A 147 2.56 18.20 3.01
C ILE A 147 2.30 19.30 1.99
N ASP A 148 2.90 19.19 0.81
CA ASP A 148 2.54 20.05 -0.32
C ASP A 148 1.20 19.60 -0.95
N GLY A 149 0.16 20.41 -0.73
CA GLY A 149 -1.17 20.21 -1.30
C GLY A 149 -1.24 20.32 -2.83
N ALA A 150 -0.29 21.01 -3.47
CA ALA A 150 -0.25 21.19 -4.92
C ALA A 150 0.27 19.95 -5.65
N CYS A 151 1.04 19.10 -4.95
CA CYS A 151 1.59 17.86 -5.48
C CYS A 151 0.49 16.87 -5.92
N ALA A 152 0.78 16.10 -6.97
CA ALA A 152 -0.14 15.10 -7.49
C ALA A 152 -0.02 13.79 -6.73
N VAL A 153 -1.15 13.15 -6.41
CA VAL A 153 -1.22 11.89 -5.63
C VAL A 153 -0.30 10.78 -6.18
N GLY A 154 -0.07 10.75 -7.50
CA GLY A 154 0.79 9.76 -8.16
C GLY A 154 2.29 9.93 -7.97
N VAL A 155 2.73 11.10 -7.55
CA VAL A 155 4.14 11.46 -7.33
C VAL A 155 4.44 11.83 -5.88
N THR A 156 3.42 12.02 -5.04
CA THR A 156 3.58 12.19 -3.59
C THR A 156 4.35 11.01 -2.97
N SER A 157 5.35 11.30 -2.15
CA SER A 157 6.15 10.28 -1.48
C SER A 157 5.31 9.48 -0.46
N SER A 158 5.74 8.26 -0.13
CA SER A 158 5.11 7.47 0.93
C SER A 158 5.19 8.16 2.29
N GLU A 159 6.31 8.83 2.57
CA GLU A 159 6.53 9.60 3.79
C GLU A 159 5.55 10.77 3.93
N ASP A 160 5.28 11.51 2.85
CA ASP A 160 4.26 12.56 2.86
C ASP A 160 2.86 11.98 3.12
N ILE A 161 2.54 10.84 2.51
CA ILE A 161 1.24 10.18 2.71
C ILE A 161 1.07 9.68 4.15
N GLU A 162 2.14 9.16 4.76
CA GLU A 162 2.20 8.82 6.17
C GLU A 162 2.00 10.06 7.05
N ARG A 163 2.74 11.15 6.79
CA ARG A 163 2.59 12.42 7.54
C ARG A 163 1.17 12.98 7.46
N ALA A 164 0.56 12.95 6.28
CA ALA A 164 -0.82 13.40 6.09
C ALA A 164 -1.81 12.53 6.87
N PHE A 165 -1.62 11.21 6.85
CA PHE A 165 -2.45 10.27 7.62
C PHE A 165 -2.36 10.53 9.13
N LEU A 166 -1.14 10.64 9.67
CA LEU A 166 -0.92 10.84 11.09
C LEU A 166 -1.53 12.16 11.57
N ALA A 167 -1.36 13.24 10.80
CA ALA A 167 -1.95 14.54 11.11
C ALA A 167 -3.48 14.51 11.09
N ALA A 168 -4.09 13.87 10.09
CA ALA A 168 -5.54 13.72 10.03
C ALA A 168 -6.08 12.89 11.20
N ARG A 169 -5.41 11.78 11.53
CA ARG A 169 -5.78 10.93 12.66
C ARG A 169 -5.73 11.70 13.98
N GLU A 170 -4.63 12.39 14.25
CA GLU A 170 -4.42 13.11 15.51
C GLU A 170 -5.51 14.18 15.74
N GLU A 171 -5.91 14.90 14.69
CA GLU A 171 -7.01 15.86 14.77
C GLU A 171 -8.38 15.20 15.00
N LEU A 172 -8.66 14.09 14.30
CA LEU A 172 -9.91 13.34 14.46
C LEU A 172 -10.05 12.69 15.85
N GLU A 173 -8.94 12.26 16.44
CA GLU A 173 -8.90 11.74 17.81
C GLU A 173 -9.21 12.86 18.81
N ARG A 174 -8.59 14.05 18.65
CA ARG A 174 -8.86 15.22 19.51
C ARG A 174 -10.29 15.73 19.44
N THR A 175 -10.96 15.53 18.30
CA THR A 175 -12.34 16.01 18.06
C THR A 175 -13.42 14.95 18.30
N SER A 176 -13.05 13.75 18.80
CA SER A 176 -13.96 12.59 18.93
C SER A 176 -14.63 12.15 17.61
N GLY A 177 -14.11 12.60 16.46
CA GLY A 177 -14.60 12.29 15.11
C GLY A 177 -14.02 11.00 14.51
N PHE A 178 -12.99 10.43 15.15
CA PHE A 178 -12.24 9.31 14.58
C PHE A 178 -13.07 8.05 14.34
N GLU A 179 -13.96 7.67 15.26
CA GLU A 179 -14.82 6.49 15.04
C GLU A 179 -15.82 6.72 13.89
N LYS A 180 -16.36 7.95 13.73
CA LYS A 180 -17.22 8.29 12.58
C LYS A 180 -16.44 8.26 11.26
N PHE A 181 -15.20 8.75 11.28
CA PHE A 181 -14.31 8.66 10.12
C PHE A 181 -14.04 7.19 9.77
N LYS A 182 -13.69 6.37 10.74
CA LYS A 182 -13.48 4.92 10.57
C LYS A 182 -14.73 4.22 10.04
N GLU A 183 -15.91 4.53 10.55
CA GLU A 183 -17.19 4.00 10.05
C GLU A 183 -17.47 4.45 8.61
N ALA A 184 -17.27 5.74 8.29
CA ALA A 184 -17.44 6.27 6.93
C ALA A 184 -16.45 5.64 5.94
N LEU A 185 -15.23 5.39 6.40
CA LEU A 185 -14.19 4.65 5.69
C LEU A 185 -14.65 3.20 5.43
N ILE A 186 -15.04 2.45 6.47
CA ILE A 186 -15.51 1.05 6.35
C ILE A 186 -16.74 0.95 5.45
N LYS A 187 -17.72 1.84 5.58
CA LYS A 187 -18.96 1.82 4.79
C LYS A 187 -18.73 2.03 3.29
N LYS A 188 -17.73 2.84 2.90
CA LYS A 188 -17.33 3.02 1.48
C LYS A 188 -16.75 1.73 0.85
N ILE A 189 -16.36 0.75 1.66
CA ILE A 189 -15.87 -0.57 1.20
C ILE A 189 -17.03 -1.47 0.83
N SER A 190 -18.02 -1.59 1.73
CA SER A 190 -19.12 -2.55 1.59
C SER A 190 -20.06 -2.28 0.42
N VAL A 191 -20.04 -1.07 -0.14
CA VAL A 191 -20.85 -0.70 -1.32
C VAL A 191 -20.14 -1.05 -2.64
N ASN A 192 -18.85 -1.38 -2.60
CA ASN A 192 -18.02 -1.65 -3.77
C ASN A 192 -17.48 -3.09 -3.84
N CYS A 193 -18.04 -4.01 -3.04
CA CYS A 193 -17.78 -5.45 -3.10
C CYS A 193 -18.98 -6.17 -3.72
#